data_AF-A0A6N0KF86-F1
#
_entry.id   AF-A0A6N0KF86-F1
#
_cell.length_a   1.000
_cell.length_b   1.000
_cell.length_c   1.000
_cell.angle_alpha   90.00
_cell.angle_beta   90.00
_cell.angle_gamma   90.00
#
_symmetry.space_group_name_H-M   'P 1'
#
loop_
_entity.id
_entity.type
_entity.pdbx_description
1 polymer ?
#
loop_
_entity_poly.entity_id
_entity_poly.type
_entity_poly.pdbx_seq_one_letter_code
_entity_poly.pdbx_strand_id
1 'polypeptide(L)'
;MSDQPSLSRGGMSPEGRTNPVGTLEPRLDPQDKKVLCSAVCHCSSTPNLSQDGKSLKQACVAQRLGELDEILQGRSPYKPEVSYDMTKNPPQPILDSQTGNSPHGWIPGWISKYWDEDPEHPPFKPGKGMIRRPDVIIVQNPNRPPTQDNIKQVVEMKFPPDPHNREQLEDYAAIAGNKNKIVEMKPSDCDCGQENQRSKVPVEQAGWAVAIAGGVMFVLTRGRSPRPMIPAY
;
A
#
# COMPACT_ATOMS: atom_id res chain seq x y z
N MET A 1 7.78 43.34 72.84
CA MET A 1 8.64 42.69 71.83
C MET A 1 8.38 41.20 71.89
N SER A 2 7.63 40.68 70.92
CA SER A 2 7.54 39.24 70.66
C SER A 2 7.34 39.09 69.17
N ASP A 3 8.45 38.81 68.48
CA ASP A 3 8.48 38.37 67.09
C ASP A 3 7.91 36.94 66.98
N GLN A 4 7.00 36.73 66.02
CA GLN A 4 6.75 35.40 65.46
C GLN A 4 6.71 35.49 63.92
N PRO A 5 7.21 34.46 63.22
CA PRO A 5 7.60 34.57 61.82
C PRO A 5 6.43 34.33 60.86
N SER A 6 6.50 34.98 59.70
CA SER A 6 5.61 34.84 58.55
C SER A 6 5.62 33.41 57.99
N LEU A 7 4.44 32.78 57.93
CA LEU A 7 4.21 31.53 57.22
C LEU A 7 4.25 31.76 55.70
N SER A 8 5.31 31.25 55.06
CA SER A 8 5.44 31.19 53.60
C SER A 8 4.34 30.31 53.01
N ARG A 9 3.46 30.92 52.20
CA ARG A 9 2.39 30.24 51.46
C ARG A 9 3.01 29.60 50.21
N GLY A 10 3.27 28.29 50.25
CA GLY A 10 3.66 27.52 49.07
C GLY A 10 2.53 27.49 48.06
N GLY A 11 2.71 28.18 46.92
CA GLY A 11 1.81 28.12 45.79
C GLY A 11 1.94 26.78 45.07
N MET A 12 0.85 26.02 44.99
CA MET A 12 0.74 24.89 44.06
C MET A 12 0.65 25.43 42.63
N SER A 13 1.56 24.97 41.77
CA SER A 13 1.54 25.22 40.33
C SER A 13 0.31 24.55 39.70
N PRO A 14 -0.36 25.17 38.72
CA PRO A 14 -1.60 24.62 38.15
C PRO A 14 -1.31 23.42 37.25
N GLU A 15 -2.08 22.36 37.50
CA GLU A 15 -2.52 21.30 36.57
C GLU A 15 -1.69 21.14 35.29
N GLY A 16 -0.71 20.23 35.35
CA GLY A 16 -0.05 19.71 34.18
C GLY A 16 -1.06 19.00 33.28
N ARG A 17 -1.43 19.64 32.15
CA ARG A 17 -2.05 18.95 31.03
C ARG A 17 -1.07 17.91 30.49
N THR A 18 -1.30 16.65 30.81
CA THR A 18 -0.67 15.55 30.10
C THR A 18 -1.30 15.51 28.72
N ASN A 19 -0.54 15.93 27.69
CA ASN A 19 -0.93 15.61 26.33
C ASN A 19 -0.90 14.08 26.21
N PRO A 20 -2.01 13.41 25.85
CA PRO A 20 -1.94 11.99 25.56
C PRO A 20 -0.92 11.81 24.44
N VAL A 21 0.19 11.12 24.76
CA VAL A 21 1.17 10.69 23.77
C VAL A 21 0.38 9.88 22.74
N GLY A 22 0.19 10.47 21.56
CA GLY A 22 -0.75 9.99 20.56
C GLY A 22 -0.44 8.57 20.11
N THR A 23 -1.14 7.62 20.70
CA THR A 23 -1.32 6.25 20.21
C THR A 23 -2.49 6.20 19.23
N LEU A 24 -2.54 7.15 18.28
CA LEU A 24 -3.44 6.99 17.15
C LEU A 24 -2.77 5.99 16.22
N GLU A 25 -3.29 4.77 16.19
CA GLU A 25 -2.93 3.79 15.17
C GLU A 25 -2.98 4.45 13.80
N PRO A 26 -2.00 4.21 12.91
CA PRO A 26 -2.02 4.73 11.56
C PRO A 26 -3.34 4.36 10.87
N ARG A 27 -3.99 5.35 10.26
CA ARG A 27 -5.25 5.15 9.53
C ARG A 27 -5.11 5.72 8.13
N LEU A 28 -5.73 5.02 7.19
CA LEU A 28 -5.95 5.55 5.84
C LEU A 28 -6.85 6.77 5.92
N ASP A 29 -6.60 7.76 5.08
CA ASP A 29 -7.59 8.82 4.90
C ASP A 29 -8.86 8.25 4.23
N PRO A 30 -10.01 8.93 4.35
CA PRO A 30 -11.27 8.41 3.85
C PRO A 30 -11.31 8.11 2.34
N GLN A 31 -10.55 8.85 1.53
CA GLN A 31 -10.54 8.66 0.07
C GLN A 31 -9.72 7.42 -0.29
N ASP A 32 -8.51 7.29 0.26
CA ASP A 32 -7.68 6.09 0.08
C ASP A 32 -8.42 4.85 0.58
N LYS A 33 -9.03 4.94 1.77
CA LYS A 33 -9.82 3.85 2.34
C LYS A 33 -10.96 3.43 1.42
N LYS A 34 -11.68 4.37 0.82
CA LYS A 34 -12.79 4.08 -0.10
C LYS A 34 -12.32 3.33 -1.35
N VAL A 35 -11.20 3.74 -1.95
CA VAL A 35 -10.64 3.07 -3.13
C VAL A 35 -10.19 1.65 -2.79
N LEU A 36 -9.40 1.49 -1.72
CA LEU A 36 -8.92 0.17 -1.30
C LEU A 36 -10.05 -0.75 -0.88
N CYS A 37 -11.05 -0.24 -0.15
CA CYS A 37 -12.23 -1.04 0.21
C CYS A 37 -13.04 -1.49 -1.01
N SER A 38 -13.14 -0.67 -2.07
CA SER A 38 -13.79 -1.12 -3.31
C SER A 38 -13.11 -2.35 -3.91
N ALA A 39 -11.77 -2.37 -3.91
CA ALA A 39 -11.00 -3.53 -4.40
C ALA A 39 -11.08 -4.73 -3.43
N VAL A 40 -10.88 -4.50 -2.13
CA VAL A 40 -10.92 -5.54 -1.09
C VAL A 40 -12.28 -6.23 -1.04
N CYS A 41 -13.38 -5.46 -1.06
CA CYS A 41 -14.72 -6.05 -1.01
C CYS A 41 -14.99 -6.91 -2.24
N HIS A 42 -14.66 -6.42 -3.43
CA HIS A 42 -14.79 -7.21 -4.65
C HIS A 42 -13.97 -8.50 -4.57
N CYS A 43 -12.68 -8.39 -4.22
CA CYS A 43 -11.79 -9.55 -4.19
C CYS A 43 -12.08 -10.52 -3.04
N SER A 44 -12.76 -10.06 -2.00
CA SER A 44 -13.26 -10.94 -0.94
C SER A 44 -14.41 -11.81 -1.43
N SER A 45 -15.32 -11.29 -2.27
CA SER A 45 -16.46 -12.04 -2.82
C SER A 45 -16.13 -12.83 -4.09
N THR A 46 -15.27 -12.28 -4.95
CA THR A 46 -14.93 -12.83 -6.27
C THR A 46 -13.41 -12.79 -6.46
N PRO A 47 -12.66 -13.62 -5.71
CA PRO A 47 -11.22 -13.69 -5.83
C PRO A 47 -10.80 -14.33 -7.16
N ASN A 48 -9.56 -14.03 -7.57
CA ASN A 48 -8.87 -14.85 -8.56
C ASN A 48 -8.66 -16.25 -7.98
N LEU A 49 -8.65 -17.29 -8.83
CA LEU A 49 -8.38 -18.66 -8.41
C LEU A 49 -7.05 -19.14 -8.99
N SER A 50 -6.26 -19.82 -8.18
CA SER A 50 -5.09 -20.55 -8.68
C SER A 50 -5.52 -21.75 -9.52
N GLN A 51 -4.57 -22.39 -10.21
CA GLN A 51 -4.83 -23.64 -10.94
C GLN A 51 -5.40 -24.73 -10.01
N ASP A 52 -4.98 -24.74 -8.75
CA ASP A 52 -5.45 -25.67 -7.71
C ASP A 52 -6.74 -25.20 -6.99
N GLY A 53 -7.38 -24.13 -7.47
CA GLY A 53 -8.62 -23.59 -6.90
C GLY A 53 -8.45 -22.76 -5.62
N LYS A 54 -7.22 -22.42 -5.22
CA LYS A 54 -6.97 -21.54 -4.05
C LYS A 54 -7.36 -20.10 -4.38
N SER A 55 -7.99 -19.41 -3.42
CA SER A 55 -8.32 -17.99 -3.58
C SER A 55 -7.08 -17.09 -3.51
N LEU A 56 -6.87 -16.28 -4.54
CA LEU A 56 -5.76 -15.33 -4.70
C LEU A 56 -6.29 -13.89 -4.49
N LYS A 57 -6.71 -13.59 -3.26
CA LYS A 57 -7.36 -12.31 -2.92
C LYS A 57 -6.45 -11.09 -3.11
N GLN A 58 -5.21 -11.16 -2.62
CA GLN A 58 -4.20 -10.10 -2.81
C GLN A 58 -3.91 -9.86 -4.29
N ALA A 59 -3.69 -10.94 -5.07
CA ALA A 59 -3.48 -10.83 -6.52
C ALA A 59 -4.68 -10.20 -7.25
N CYS A 60 -5.91 -10.50 -6.82
CA CYS A 60 -7.10 -9.83 -7.33
C CYS A 60 -7.08 -8.32 -7.03
N VAL A 61 -6.69 -7.92 -5.81
CA VAL A 61 -6.59 -6.49 -5.46
C VAL A 61 -5.52 -5.81 -6.29
N ALA A 62 -4.35 -6.42 -6.41
CA ALA A 62 -3.25 -5.92 -7.23
C ALA A 62 -3.69 -5.71 -8.69
N GLN A 63 -4.39 -6.69 -9.27
CA GLN A 63 -4.94 -6.59 -10.62
C GLN A 63 -5.90 -5.39 -10.75
N ARG A 64 -6.86 -5.22 -9.83
CA ARG A 64 -7.82 -4.10 -9.91
C ARG A 64 -7.16 -2.73 -9.78
N LEU A 65 -6.16 -2.62 -8.92
CA LEU A 65 -5.39 -1.37 -8.79
C LEU A 65 -4.48 -1.13 -9.99
N GLY A 66 -3.97 -2.20 -10.61
CA GLY A 66 -3.26 -2.14 -11.90
C GLY A 66 -4.17 -1.64 -13.03
N GLU A 67 -5.39 -2.18 -13.16
CA GLU A 67 -6.39 -1.73 -14.14
C GLU A 67 -6.74 -0.25 -13.94
N LEU A 68 -6.85 0.20 -12.68
CA LEU A 68 -7.01 1.62 -12.37
C LEU A 68 -5.81 2.44 -12.84
N ASP A 69 -4.59 1.98 -12.58
CA ASP A 69 -3.37 2.67 -13.00
C ASP A 69 -3.28 2.76 -14.53
N GLU A 70 -3.66 1.72 -15.26
CA GLU A 70 -3.75 1.72 -16.73
C GLU A 70 -4.73 2.77 -17.25
N ILE A 71 -5.95 2.82 -16.68
CA ILE A 71 -6.96 3.84 -17.02
C ILE A 71 -6.43 5.26 -16.76
N LEU A 72 -5.67 5.42 -15.68
CA LEU A 72 -5.04 6.68 -15.30
C LEU A 72 -3.68 6.91 -15.98
N GLN A 73 -3.29 6.09 -16.96
CA GLN A 73 -2.03 6.20 -17.71
C GLN A 73 -0.79 6.23 -16.81
N GLY A 74 -0.74 5.33 -15.82
CA GLY A 74 0.34 5.23 -14.85
C GLY A 74 0.29 6.25 -13.71
N ARG A 75 -0.80 7.04 -13.62
CA ARG A 75 -0.94 8.13 -12.63
C ARG A 75 -1.80 7.79 -11.42
N SER A 76 -2.12 6.51 -11.19
CA SER A 76 -2.71 6.09 -9.91
C SER A 76 -1.71 6.31 -8.77
N PRO A 77 -2.12 6.90 -7.64
CA PRO A 77 -1.26 6.96 -6.45
C PRO A 77 -1.15 5.60 -5.75
N TYR A 78 -2.00 4.63 -6.08
CA TYR A 78 -2.01 3.29 -5.49
C TYR A 78 -1.15 2.37 -6.36
N LYS A 79 0.06 2.08 -5.91
CA LYS A 79 1.03 1.22 -6.61
C LYS A 79 1.03 -0.17 -5.98
N PRO A 80 0.32 -1.15 -6.58
CA PRO A 80 0.27 -2.51 -6.03
C PRO A 80 1.62 -3.22 -6.23
N GLU A 81 1.97 -4.09 -5.28
CA GLU A 81 3.06 -5.07 -5.41
C GLU A 81 4.43 -4.49 -5.85
N VAL A 82 4.77 -3.28 -5.38
CA VAL A 82 6.12 -2.71 -5.60
C VAL A 82 7.14 -3.49 -4.77
N SER A 83 8.13 -4.10 -5.43
CA SER A 83 9.27 -4.71 -4.74
C SER A 83 10.32 -3.67 -4.36
N TYR A 84 10.95 -3.86 -3.21
CA TYR A 84 12.04 -3.05 -2.71
C TYR A 84 13.27 -3.92 -2.45
N ASP A 85 14.42 -3.38 -2.83
CA ASP A 85 15.71 -3.85 -2.37
C ASP A 85 15.98 -3.31 -0.96
N MET A 86 15.99 -4.23 -0.01
CA MET A 86 16.18 -3.94 1.41
C MET A 86 17.66 -3.84 1.81
N THR A 87 18.59 -4.10 0.89
CA THR A 87 20.03 -3.97 1.15
C THR A 87 20.52 -2.53 1.07
N LYS A 88 19.72 -1.65 0.44
CA LYS A 88 19.97 -0.22 0.35
C LYS A 88 19.42 0.54 1.55
N ASN A 89 20.04 1.70 1.84
CA ASN A 89 19.58 2.62 2.87
C ASN A 89 19.46 4.04 2.30
N PRO A 90 18.24 4.54 2.02
CA PRO A 90 16.96 3.87 2.27
C PRO A 90 16.66 2.73 1.28
N PRO A 91 15.76 1.77 1.62
CA PRO A 91 15.34 0.73 0.70
C PRO A 91 14.87 1.30 -0.64
N GLN A 92 15.30 0.70 -1.75
CA GLN A 92 15.06 1.25 -3.09
C GLN A 92 13.97 0.47 -3.83
N PRO A 93 12.99 1.13 -4.46
CA PRO A 93 11.99 0.44 -5.26
C PRO A 93 12.60 -0.13 -6.54
N ILE A 94 12.19 -1.34 -6.89
CA ILE A 94 12.57 -2.03 -8.12
C ILE A 94 11.49 -1.77 -9.17
N LEU A 95 11.83 -0.90 -10.13
CA LEU A 95 10.89 -0.34 -11.09
C LEU A 95 11.18 -0.83 -12.51
N ASP A 96 10.15 -0.75 -13.35
CA ASP A 96 10.31 -0.94 -14.79
C ASP A 96 11.17 0.19 -15.38
N SER A 97 12.16 -0.19 -16.19
CA SER A 97 13.17 0.73 -16.72
C SER A 97 12.64 1.70 -17.77
N GLN A 98 11.50 1.40 -18.42
CA GLN A 98 10.89 2.26 -19.43
C GLN A 98 10.04 3.35 -18.79
N THR A 99 9.30 3.00 -17.75
CA THR A 99 8.38 3.92 -17.07
C THR A 99 9.03 4.67 -15.93
N GLY A 100 10.02 4.08 -15.26
CA GLY A 100 10.71 4.64 -14.08
C GLY A 100 9.82 4.83 -12.84
N ASN A 101 8.52 4.52 -12.93
CA ASN A 101 7.52 4.74 -11.88
C ASN A 101 6.65 3.52 -11.61
N SER A 102 6.57 2.57 -12.56
CA SER A 102 5.76 1.36 -12.41
C SER A 102 6.59 0.22 -11.80
N PRO A 103 5.97 -0.69 -11.01
CA PRO A 103 6.65 -1.86 -10.48
C PRO A 103 7.29 -2.71 -11.59
N HIS A 104 8.45 -3.30 -11.34
CA HIS A 104 9.03 -4.27 -12.26
C HIS A 104 8.24 -5.59 -12.23
N GLY A 105 7.72 -6.03 -13.38
CA GLY A 105 6.80 -7.17 -13.47
C GLY A 105 7.40 -8.55 -13.17
N TRP A 106 8.72 -8.73 -13.29
CA TRP A 106 9.37 -10.03 -13.06
C TRP A 106 10.66 -9.92 -12.23
N ILE A 107 10.51 -10.04 -10.91
CA ILE A 107 11.61 -9.90 -9.94
C ILE A 107 12.69 -10.99 -10.06
N PRO A 108 12.37 -12.29 -10.26
CA PRO A 108 13.41 -13.29 -10.47
C PRO A 108 14.35 -12.97 -11.64
N GLY A 109 13.80 -12.47 -12.75
CA GLY A 109 14.60 -12.01 -13.89
C GLY A 109 15.42 -10.77 -13.58
N TRP A 110 14.84 -9.82 -12.83
CA TRP A 110 15.57 -8.64 -12.36
C TRP A 110 16.78 -9.02 -11.49
N ILE A 111 16.60 -9.91 -10.52
CA ILE A 111 17.69 -10.40 -9.66
C ILE A 111 18.77 -11.07 -10.51
N SER A 112 18.40 -12.02 -11.36
CA SER A 112 19.33 -12.76 -12.22
C SER A 112 20.18 -11.84 -13.10
N LYS A 113 19.60 -10.73 -13.54
CA LYS A 113 20.26 -9.80 -14.45
C LYS A 113 21.07 -8.72 -13.74
N TYR A 114 20.52 -8.11 -12.69
CA TYR A 114 21.05 -6.85 -12.13
C TYR A 114 21.59 -6.98 -10.70
N TRP A 115 21.32 -8.06 -9.97
CA TRP A 115 21.73 -8.15 -8.56
C TRP A 115 23.24 -8.07 -8.39
N ASP A 116 23.99 -8.83 -9.17
CA ASP A 116 25.46 -8.88 -9.07
C ASP A 116 26.16 -7.75 -9.84
N GLU A 117 25.43 -6.86 -10.52
CA GLU A 117 25.98 -5.68 -11.18
C GLU A 117 26.34 -4.57 -10.17
N ASP A 118 25.69 -4.56 -9.00
CA ASP A 118 25.95 -3.60 -7.94
C ASP A 118 26.99 -4.17 -6.95
N PRO A 119 28.19 -3.57 -6.85
CA PRO A 119 29.26 -4.08 -6.00
C PRO A 119 28.95 -3.94 -4.49
N GLU A 120 27.93 -3.16 -4.11
CA GLU A 120 27.50 -3.04 -2.72
C GLU A 120 26.54 -4.17 -2.31
N HIS A 121 25.96 -4.92 -3.27
CA HIS A 121 25.07 -6.01 -2.93
C HIS A 121 25.84 -7.19 -2.31
N PRO A 122 25.32 -7.76 -1.20
CA PRO A 122 25.77 -9.07 -0.77
C PRO A 122 25.28 -10.14 -1.77
N PRO A 123 25.88 -11.35 -1.79
CA PRO A 123 25.35 -12.45 -2.57
C PRO A 123 23.87 -12.69 -2.28
N PHE A 124 23.03 -12.78 -3.32
CA PHE A 124 21.59 -12.94 -3.15
C PHE A 124 21.26 -14.24 -2.41
N LYS A 125 20.40 -14.14 -1.38
CA LYS A 125 19.92 -15.29 -0.61
C LYS A 125 18.39 -15.29 -0.58
N PRO A 126 17.73 -16.21 -1.32
CA PRO A 126 16.28 -16.34 -1.29
C PRO A 126 15.76 -16.51 0.14
N GLY A 127 14.63 -15.86 0.44
CA GLY A 127 13.97 -15.97 1.75
C GLY A 127 14.69 -15.26 2.91
N LYS A 128 15.76 -14.49 2.66
CA LYS A 128 16.46 -13.70 3.70
C LYS A 128 15.95 -12.25 3.84
N GLY A 129 14.81 -11.93 3.25
CA GLY A 129 14.24 -10.58 3.31
C GLY A 129 14.98 -9.52 2.51
N MET A 130 15.93 -9.91 1.66
CA MET A 130 16.67 -8.98 0.78
C MET A 130 15.78 -8.24 -0.20
N ILE A 131 14.67 -8.88 -0.62
CA ILE A 131 13.59 -8.24 -1.36
C ILE A 131 12.32 -8.34 -0.53
N ARG A 132 11.60 -7.23 -0.41
CA ARG A 132 10.28 -7.16 0.21
C ARG A 132 9.28 -6.51 -0.73
N ARG A 133 8.03 -6.97 -0.68
CA ARG A 133 6.95 -6.49 -1.55
C ARG A 133 5.70 -6.29 -0.71
N PRO A 134 5.38 -5.04 -0.32
CA PRO A 134 4.09 -4.72 0.29
C PRO A 134 2.94 -4.90 -0.70
N ASP A 135 1.72 -5.09 -0.19
CA ASP A 135 0.54 -5.23 -1.04
C ASP A 135 0.25 -3.95 -1.83
N VAL A 136 0.28 -2.79 -1.16
CA VAL A 136 0.05 -1.49 -1.81
C VAL A 136 0.94 -0.41 -1.22
N ILE A 137 1.60 0.36 -2.09
CA ILE A 137 2.23 1.63 -1.74
C ILE A 137 1.31 2.75 -2.18
N ILE A 138 1.00 3.69 -1.27
CA ILE A 138 0.33 4.94 -1.62
C ILE A 138 1.38 6.03 -1.71
N VAL A 139 1.47 6.69 -2.86
CA VAL A 139 2.40 7.80 -3.09
C VAL A 139 1.72 9.16 -2.99
N GLN A 140 2.49 10.18 -2.58
CA GLN A 140 2.03 11.57 -2.52
C GLN A 140 1.92 12.17 -3.94
N ASN A 141 2.91 11.91 -4.79
CA ASN A 141 2.92 12.32 -6.19
C ASN A 141 2.99 11.09 -7.11
N PRO A 142 1.95 10.81 -7.91
CA PRO A 142 1.91 9.63 -8.78
C PRO A 142 2.89 9.67 -9.95
N ASN A 143 3.47 10.84 -10.26
CA ASN A 143 4.47 11.00 -11.32
C ASN A 143 5.91 10.83 -10.82
N ARG A 144 6.10 10.49 -9.54
CA ARG A 144 7.41 10.25 -8.94
C ARG A 144 7.51 8.78 -8.49
N PRO A 145 8.72 8.22 -8.47
CA PRO A 145 8.96 6.88 -7.93
C PRO A 145 8.45 6.74 -6.50
N PRO A 146 8.06 5.53 -6.05
CA PRO A 146 7.68 5.28 -4.67
C PRO A 146 8.91 5.19 -3.74
N THR A 147 9.76 6.22 -3.74
CA THR A 147 10.86 6.38 -2.79
C THR A 147 10.35 6.86 -1.44
N GLN A 148 11.12 6.65 -0.37
CA GLN A 148 10.74 6.95 1.01
C GLN A 148 10.16 8.38 1.22
N ASP A 149 10.68 9.39 0.49
CA ASP A 149 10.22 10.78 0.54
C ASP A 149 8.87 11.00 -0.16
N ASN A 150 8.51 10.15 -1.11
CA ASN A 150 7.25 10.20 -1.86
C ASN A 150 6.19 9.24 -1.30
N ILE A 151 6.56 8.26 -0.48
CA ILE A 151 5.61 7.34 0.16
C ILE A 151 4.74 8.11 1.17
N LYS A 152 3.43 8.09 0.91
CA LYS A 152 2.38 8.55 1.83
C LYS A 152 2.14 7.47 2.90
N GLN A 153 1.80 6.26 2.47
CA GLN A 153 1.52 5.11 3.32
C GLN A 153 1.90 3.79 2.64
N VAL A 154 2.17 2.77 3.44
CA VAL A 154 2.33 1.39 3.02
C VAL A 154 1.19 0.59 3.61
N VAL A 155 0.44 -0.11 2.78
CA VAL A 155 -0.72 -0.88 3.18
C VAL A 155 -0.44 -2.36 3.00
N GLU A 156 -0.63 -3.11 4.08
CA GLU A 156 -0.62 -4.57 4.09
C GLU A 156 -2.06 -5.06 4.24
N MET A 157 -2.53 -5.86 3.29
CA MET A 157 -3.87 -6.42 3.33
C MET A 157 -3.83 -7.81 3.94
N LYS A 158 -4.68 -8.05 4.93
CA LYS A 158 -4.81 -9.34 5.59
C LYS A 158 -6.18 -9.94 5.27
N PHE A 159 -6.20 -11.11 4.64
CA PHE A 159 -7.43 -11.86 4.42
C PHE A 159 -7.46 -13.05 5.40
N PRO A 160 -8.28 -12.99 6.48
CA PRO A 160 -8.29 -14.07 7.48
C PRO A 160 -8.42 -15.47 6.85
N PRO A 161 -7.66 -16.46 7.33
CA PRO A 161 -6.95 -16.49 8.62
C PRO A 161 -5.49 -15.98 8.62
N ASP A 162 -5.06 -15.20 7.62
CA ASP A 162 -3.66 -14.73 7.51
C ASP A 162 -3.14 -14.07 8.82
N PRO A 163 -2.05 -14.60 9.43
CA PRO A 163 -1.53 -14.10 10.69
C PRO A 163 -0.74 -12.80 10.50
N HIS A 164 -0.65 -12.04 11.59
CA HIS A 164 0.23 -10.88 11.68
C HIS A 164 1.70 -11.31 11.66
N ASN A 165 2.53 -10.65 10.86
CA ASN A 165 3.96 -10.90 10.79
C ASN A 165 4.74 -9.64 11.19
N ARG A 166 5.29 -9.63 12.40
CA ARG A 166 5.98 -8.46 12.94
C ARG A 166 7.25 -8.09 12.17
N GLU A 167 8.01 -9.08 11.70
CA GLU A 167 9.22 -8.85 10.90
C GLU A 167 8.87 -8.13 9.59
N GLN A 168 7.78 -8.55 8.94
CA GLN A 168 7.26 -7.90 7.73
C GLN A 168 6.92 -6.42 7.99
N LEU A 169 6.28 -6.09 9.11
CA LEU A 169 5.92 -4.71 9.44
C LEU A 169 7.15 -3.84 9.74
N GLU A 170 8.20 -4.40 10.35
CA GLU A 170 9.46 -3.70 10.58
C GLU A 170 10.17 -3.38 9.26
N ASP A 171 10.20 -4.32 8.31
CA ASP A 171 10.74 -4.09 6.98
C ASP A 171 9.94 -3.02 6.21
N TYR A 172 8.60 -3.06 6.31
CA TYR A 172 7.76 -2.05 5.66
C TYR A 172 7.91 -0.67 6.32
N ALA A 173 8.15 -0.61 7.62
CA ALA A 173 8.49 0.63 8.31
C ALA A 173 9.83 1.20 7.82
N ALA A 174 10.82 0.36 7.53
CA ALA A 174 12.07 0.78 6.89
C ALA A 174 11.82 1.33 5.48
N ILE A 175 11.00 0.66 4.65
CA ILE A 175 10.60 1.17 3.32
C ILE A 175 9.91 2.53 3.43
N ALA A 176 8.94 2.67 4.34
CA ALA A 176 8.16 3.89 4.49
C ALA A 176 8.95 5.02 5.18
N GLY A 177 10.03 4.69 5.87
CA GLY A 177 10.82 5.59 6.70
C GLY A 177 10.22 5.91 8.06
N ASN A 178 9.04 5.39 8.35
CA ASN A 178 8.32 5.65 9.60
C ASN A 178 7.23 4.60 9.81
N LYS A 179 7.23 3.94 10.97
CA LYS A 179 6.19 2.98 11.37
C LYS A 179 4.77 3.57 11.36
N ASN A 180 4.63 4.89 11.53
CA ASN A 180 3.33 5.57 11.52
C ASN A 180 2.71 5.69 10.12
N LYS A 181 3.41 5.23 9.07
CA LYS A 181 2.90 5.16 7.70
C LYS A 181 2.40 3.75 7.33
N ILE A 182 2.50 2.78 8.24
CA ILE A 182 2.12 1.39 7.97
C ILE A 182 0.69 1.16 8.44
N VAL A 183 -0.16 0.71 7.52
CA VAL A 183 -1.56 0.38 7.80
C VAL A 183 -1.81 -1.07 7.44
N GLU A 184 -2.32 -1.86 8.39
CA GLU A 184 -2.93 -3.14 8.08
C GLU A 184 -4.42 -2.93 7.78
N MET A 185 -4.92 -3.58 6.73
CA MET A 185 -6.33 -3.52 6.32
C MET A 185 -6.90 -4.93 6.15
N LYS A 186 -8.09 -5.15 6.69
CA LYS A 186 -8.89 -6.37 6.57
C LYS A 186 -10.22 -6.07 5.87
N PRO A 187 -10.88 -7.08 5.27
CA PRO A 187 -12.23 -6.92 4.75
C PRO A 187 -13.24 -6.40 5.79
N SER A 188 -13.06 -6.72 7.08
CA SER A 188 -13.90 -6.23 8.17
C SER A 188 -13.76 -4.73 8.44
N ASP A 189 -12.69 -4.10 7.98
CA ASP A 189 -12.49 -2.66 8.06
C ASP A 189 -13.30 -1.92 6.98
N CYS A 190 -13.90 -2.67 6.07
CA CYS A 190 -14.73 -2.24 4.97
C CYS A 190 -16.18 -2.75 5.16
N ASP A 191 -17.17 -1.91 4.87
CA ASP A 191 -18.58 -2.27 4.94
C ASP A 191 -19.03 -3.10 3.72
N CYS A 192 -18.33 -4.20 3.42
CA CYS A 192 -18.51 -5.00 2.20
C CYS A 192 -19.89 -5.67 2.06
N GLY A 193 -20.70 -5.70 3.13
CA GLY A 193 -22.05 -6.25 3.14
C GLY A 193 -23.15 -5.31 2.67
N GLN A 194 -22.87 -4.02 2.39
CA GLN A 194 -23.88 -3.10 1.88
C GLN A 194 -23.86 -3.05 0.34
N GLU A 195 -24.96 -3.48 -0.29
CA GLU A 195 -25.17 -3.68 -1.75
C GLU A 195 -24.94 -2.44 -2.66
N ASN A 196 -24.54 -1.28 -2.14
CA ASN A 196 -24.40 -0.05 -2.93
C ASN A 196 -23.00 0.20 -3.52
N GLN A 197 -22.06 -0.73 -3.38
CA GLN A 197 -20.76 -0.62 -4.04
C GLN A 197 -20.84 -1.12 -5.49
N ARG A 198 -21.54 -0.37 -6.36
CA ARG A 198 -21.37 -0.50 -7.81
C ARG A 198 -19.87 -0.40 -8.07
N SER A 199 -19.27 -1.52 -8.39
CA SER A 199 -17.82 -1.73 -8.51
C SER A 199 -17.28 -0.95 -9.70
N LYS A 200 -17.15 0.35 -9.54
CA LYS A 200 -16.29 1.19 -10.34
C LYS A 200 -15.37 1.86 -9.34
N VAL A 201 -14.08 1.59 -9.42
CA VAL A 201 -13.12 2.44 -8.72
C VAL A 201 -13.46 3.88 -9.09
N PRO A 202 -13.72 4.81 -8.14
CA PRO A 202 -14.25 6.12 -8.47
C PRO A 202 -13.21 6.93 -9.24
N VAL A 203 -13.23 6.84 -10.57
CA VAL A 203 -12.43 7.67 -11.46
C VAL A 203 -12.82 9.15 -11.28
N GLU A 204 -14.05 9.42 -10.85
CA GLU A 204 -14.62 10.77 -10.73
C GLU A 204 -14.11 11.60 -9.55
N GLN A 205 -13.38 11.03 -8.57
CA GLN A 205 -12.81 11.81 -7.45
C GLN A 205 -11.36 12.26 -7.69
N ALA A 206 -10.81 12.01 -8.88
CA ALA A 206 -9.61 12.69 -9.37
C ALA A 206 -10.02 14.05 -9.97
N GLY A 207 -9.90 15.11 -9.17
CA GLY A 207 -10.21 16.48 -9.58
C GLY A 207 -9.56 16.86 -10.92
N TRP A 208 -10.37 17.45 -11.81
CA TRP A 208 -10.03 18.18 -13.03
C TRP A 208 -9.17 17.48 -14.10
N ALA A 209 -9.31 16.17 -14.31
CA ALA A 209 -8.62 15.52 -15.44
C ALA A 209 -9.37 14.40 -16.19
N VAL A 210 -10.64 14.10 -15.93
CA VAL A 210 -11.33 13.01 -16.67
C VAL A 210 -12.76 13.38 -17.05
N ALA A 211 -12.91 14.19 -18.09
CA ALA A 211 -14.04 14.05 -18.99
C ALA A 211 -13.56 13.13 -20.13
N ILE A 212 -14.42 12.20 -20.58
CA ILE A 212 -14.18 11.24 -21.68
C ILE A 212 -13.47 9.94 -21.24
N ALA A 213 -14.20 8.98 -20.65
CA ALA A 213 -13.86 7.55 -20.74
C ALA A 213 -14.96 6.60 -20.22
N GLY A 214 -15.97 7.09 -19.48
CA GLY A 214 -16.89 6.21 -18.74
C GLY A 214 -17.94 5.44 -19.55
N GLY A 215 -18.10 5.70 -20.85
CA GLY A 215 -19.25 5.22 -21.63
C GLY A 215 -18.98 4.13 -22.68
N VAL A 216 -17.73 3.88 -23.09
CA VAL A 216 -17.48 3.16 -24.36
C VAL A 216 -17.18 1.67 -24.19
N MET A 217 -16.55 1.23 -23.09
CA MET A 217 -16.06 -0.16 -22.99
C MET A 217 -17.13 -1.23 -22.70
N PHE A 218 -18.30 -0.87 -22.18
CA PHE A 218 -19.37 -1.86 -21.95
C PHE A 218 -20.15 -2.23 -23.23
N VAL A 219 -20.08 -1.39 -24.27
CA VAL A 219 -20.80 -1.62 -25.53
C VAL A 219 -19.96 -2.43 -26.53
N LEU A 220 -18.62 -2.40 -26.42
CA LEU A 220 -17.74 -3.03 -27.40
C LEU A 220 -17.33 -4.47 -27.06
N THR A 221 -17.43 -4.91 -25.81
CA THR A 221 -17.17 -6.31 -25.43
C THR A 221 -18.49 -7.00 -25.08
N ARG A 222 -19.16 -7.58 -26.08
CA ARG A 222 -20.26 -8.55 -25.87
C ARG A 222 -19.75 -9.78 -25.09
N GLY A 223 -19.51 -9.65 -23.79
CA GLY A 223 -19.28 -10.76 -22.86
C GLY A 223 -18.06 -11.64 -23.12
N ARG A 224 -17.00 -11.14 -23.78
CA ARG A 224 -15.71 -11.85 -23.89
C ARG A 224 -14.59 -11.03 -23.28
N SER A 225 -14.18 -11.42 -22.08
CA SER A 225 -12.91 -11.01 -21.49
C SER A 225 -11.74 -11.61 -22.28
N PRO A 226 -10.69 -10.84 -22.60
CA PRO A 226 -9.43 -11.40 -23.06
C PRO A 226 -8.89 -12.36 -22.00
N ARG A 227 -8.41 -13.53 -22.41
CA ARG A 227 -7.79 -14.49 -21.50
C ARG A 227 -6.47 -13.90 -20.96
N PRO A 228 -6.20 -13.98 -19.64
CA PRO A 228 -4.88 -13.65 -19.12
C PRO A 228 -3.86 -14.65 -19.69
N MET A 229 -2.71 -14.16 -20.15
CA MET A 229 -1.54 -15.01 -20.39
C MET A 229 -1.02 -15.46 -19.02
N ILE A 230 -1.23 -16.73 -18.71
CA ILE A 230 -0.60 -17.39 -17.56
C ILE A 230 0.83 -17.74 -17.97
N PRO A 231 1.87 -17.29 -17.26
CA PRO A 231 3.23 -17.77 -17.47
C PRO A 231 3.29 -19.28 -17.20
N ALA A 232 3.87 -20.04 -18.13
CA ALA A 232 4.18 -21.44 -17.91
C ALA A 232 5.28 -21.55 -16.83
N TYR A 233 5.06 -22.44 -15.86
CA TYR A 233 6.02 -22.81 -14.81
C TYR A 233 7.32 -23.36 -15.40
#